data_AF-A0A968VB08-F1
#
_entry.id   AF-A0A968VB08-F1
#
_cell.length_a   1.000
_cell.length_b   1.000
_cell.length_c   1.000
_cell.angle_alpha   90.00
_cell.angle_beta   90.00
_cell.angle_gamma   90.00
#
_symmetry.space_group_name_H-M   'P 1'
#
loop_
_entity.id
_entity.type
_entity.pdbx_description
1 polymer ?
#
loop_
_entity_poly.entity_id
_entity_poly.type
_entity_poly.pdbx_seq_one_letter_code
_entity_poly.pdbx_strand_id
1 'polypeptide(L)'
;MIEEIFNDRKRTILGLINRALASSGLSDLERDSLKGAMSIISEYSFINRHQMKGKVANAVIDKLRVPRDLGEKIISFDKNIS
;
A
#
# COMPACT_ATOMS: atom_id res chain seq x y z
N MET A 1 -7.64 -7.46 -14.99
CA MET A 1 -6.31 -7.92 -14.53
C MET A 1 -6.31 -9.43 -14.28
N ILE A 2 -5.20 -10.14 -14.51
CA ILE A 2 -5.04 -11.56 -14.12
C ILE A 2 -4.38 -11.69 -12.73
N GLU A 3 -4.61 -12.82 -12.05
CA GLU A 3 -4.19 -13.04 -10.66
C GLU A 3 -2.67 -12.89 -10.44
N GLU A 4 -1.87 -13.40 -11.36
CA GLU A 4 -0.40 -13.31 -11.30
C GLU A 4 0.07 -11.84 -11.30
N ILE A 5 -0.46 -11.02 -12.22
CA ILE A 5 -0.15 -9.58 -12.29
C ILE A 5 -0.55 -8.87 -11.00
N PHE A 6 -1.70 -9.23 -10.43
CA PHE A 6 -2.14 -8.67 -9.16
C PHE A 6 -1.17 -9.01 -8.02
N ASN A 7 -0.77 -10.28 -7.92
CA ASN A 7 0.13 -10.77 -6.87
C ASN A 7 1.54 -10.16 -7.01
N ASP A 8 2.03 -9.98 -8.24
CA ASP A 8 3.27 -9.28 -8.53
C ASP A 8 3.22 -7.82 -8.08
N ARG A 9 2.13 -7.11 -8.42
CA ARG A 9 1.91 -5.72 -8.00
C ARG A 9 1.82 -5.59 -6.48
N LYS A 10 1.03 -6.46 -5.84
CA LYS A 10 0.91 -6.50 -4.37
C LYS A 10 2.27 -6.71 -3.71
N ARG A 11 3.03 -7.70 -4.17
CA ARG A 11 4.39 -8.00 -3.66
C ARG A 11 5.34 -6.82 -3.88
N THR A 12 5.27 -6.16 -5.03
CA THR A 12 6.08 -4.97 -5.32
C THR A 12 5.79 -3.84 -4.32
N ILE A 13 4.52 -3.56 -4.05
CA ILE A 13 4.14 -2.51 -3.08
C ILE A 13 4.57 -2.89 -1.66
N LEU A 14 4.32 -4.13 -1.22
CA LEU A 14 4.77 -4.59 0.09
C LEU A 14 6.30 -4.51 0.23
N GLY A 15 7.04 -4.84 -0.83
CA GLY A 15 8.50 -4.68 -0.87
C GLY A 15 8.95 -3.22 -0.75
N LEU A 16 8.25 -2.29 -1.38
CA LEU A 16 8.52 -0.85 -1.23
C LEU A 16 8.26 -0.36 0.20
N ILE A 17 7.15 -0.78 0.81
CA ILE A 17 6.83 -0.41 2.20
C ILE A 17 7.88 -0.99 3.17
N ASN A 18 8.28 -2.25 2.99
CA ASN A 18 9.32 -2.86 3.81
C ASN A 18 10.66 -2.14 3.68
N ARG A 19 11.05 -1.73 2.47
CA ARG A 19 12.26 -0.91 2.26
C ARG A 19 12.15 0.44 2.95
N ALA A 20 11.01 1.10 2.87
CA ALA A 20 10.78 2.36 3.57
C ALA A 20 10.89 2.19 5.09
N LEU A 21 10.26 1.15 5.66
CA LEU A 21 10.31 0.82 7.10
C LEU A 21 11.73 0.51 7.61
N ALA A 22 12.61 0.02 6.73
CA ALA A 22 14.01 -0.24 7.01
C ALA A 22 14.89 1.02 6.94
N SER A 23 14.38 2.13 6.40
CA SER A 23 15.12 3.40 6.34
C SER A 23 15.31 4.00 7.73
N SER A 24 16.52 4.47 8.02
CA SER A 24 16.76 5.39 9.12
C SER A 24 16.11 6.74 8.83
N GLY A 25 15.60 7.42 9.86
CA GLY A 25 15.05 8.78 9.74
C GLY A 25 13.54 8.90 9.62
N LEU A 26 12.79 7.79 9.66
CA LEU A 26 11.33 7.84 9.83
C LEU A 26 10.97 8.26 11.26
N SER A 27 10.04 9.20 11.39
CA SER A 27 9.34 9.45 12.65
C SER A 27 8.46 8.25 13.03
N ASP A 28 8.10 8.16 14.30
CA ASP A 28 7.19 7.11 14.79
C ASP A 28 5.84 7.13 14.06
N LEU A 29 5.33 8.32 13.77
CA LEU A 29 4.08 8.51 13.03
C LEU A 29 4.18 7.97 11.59
N GLU A 30 5.30 8.21 10.90
CA GLU A 30 5.51 7.68 9.54
C GLU A 30 5.69 6.16 9.56
N ARG A 31 6.38 5.63 10.59
CA ARG A 31 6.53 4.19 10.77
C ARG A 31 5.18 3.50 11.00
N ASP A 32 4.35 4.07 11.86
CA ASP A 32 3.00 3.54 12.12
C ASP A 32 2.09 3.69 10.90
N SER A 33 2.26 4.78 10.16
CA SER A 33 1.57 5.00 8.88
C SER A 33 1.92 3.92 7.84
N LEU A 34 3.20 3.59 7.70
CA LEU A 34 3.67 2.53 6.81
C LEU A 34 3.20 1.14 7.24
N LYS A 35 3.20 0.86 8.55
CA LYS A 35 2.64 -0.39 9.10
C LYS A 35 1.13 -0.52 8.80
N GLY A 36 0.38 0.58 8.95
CA GLY A 36 -1.04 0.63 8.62
C GLY A 36 -1.30 0.34 7.13
N ALA A 37 -0.56 1.00 6.24
CA ALA A 37 -0.63 0.72 4.80
C ALA A 37 -0.30 -0.75 4.49
N MET A 38 0.75 -1.29 5.10
CA MET A 38 1.16 -2.68 4.93
C MET A 38 0.06 -3.67 5.34
N SER A 39 -0.61 -3.42 6.46
CA SER A 39 -1.72 -4.25 6.94
C SER A 39 -2.87 -4.26 5.93
N ILE A 40 -3.32 -3.09 5.49
CA ILE A 40 -4.43 -2.97 4.53
C ILE A 40 -4.08 -3.68 3.22
N ILE A 41 -2.89 -3.45 2.67
CA ILE A 41 -2.47 -4.08 1.40
C ILE A 41 -2.29 -5.59 1.55
N SER A 42 -1.91 -6.08 2.73
CA SER A 42 -1.77 -7.52 2.98
C SER A 42 -3.12 -8.26 2.92
N GLU A 43 -4.21 -7.58 3.27
CA GLU A 43 -5.59 -8.10 3.18
C GLU A 43 -6.12 -8.19 1.74
N TYR A 44 -5.50 -7.48 0.79
CA TYR A 44 -5.90 -7.55 -0.62
C TYR A 44 -5.61 -8.96 -1.17
N SER A 45 -6.61 -9.61 -1.73
CA SER A 45 -6.50 -10.84 -2.50
C SER A 45 -7.09 -10.61 -3.88
N PHE A 46 -6.73 -11.45 -4.86
CA PHE A 46 -7.30 -11.31 -6.19
C PHE A 46 -8.83 -11.43 -6.17
N ILE A 47 -9.36 -12.24 -5.25
CA ILE A 47 -10.80 -12.47 -5.05
C ILE A 47 -11.48 -11.22 -4.49
N ASN A 48 -10.93 -10.60 -3.45
CA ASN A 48 -11.58 -9.48 -2.75
C ASN A 48 -11.19 -8.10 -3.29
N ARG A 49 -10.29 -8.01 -4.29
CA ARG A 49 -9.71 -6.74 -4.75
C ARG A 49 -10.74 -5.66 -5.04
N HIS A 50 -11.87 -5.99 -5.68
CA HIS A 50 -12.90 -4.99 -5.99
C HIS A 50 -13.60 -4.45 -4.75
N GLN A 51 -13.77 -5.27 -3.70
CA GLN A 51 -14.32 -4.85 -2.41
C GLN A 51 -13.31 -4.02 -1.60
N MET A 52 -12.02 -4.27 -1.81
CA MET A 52 -10.93 -3.57 -1.14
C MET A 52 -10.54 -2.26 -1.84
N LYS A 53 -10.93 -2.07 -3.11
CA LYS A 53 -10.63 -0.88 -3.91
C LYS A 53 -10.96 0.41 -3.15
N GLY A 54 -10.01 1.33 -3.09
CA GLY A 54 -10.15 2.61 -2.40
C GLY A 54 -9.68 2.59 -0.95
N LYS A 55 -9.59 1.41 -0.29
CA LYS A 55 -9.32 1.35 1.15
C LYS A 55 -7.98 1.93 1.53
N VAL A 56 -6.91 1.53 0.83
CA VAL A 56 -5.58 2.05 1.14
C VAL A 56 -5.41 3.49 0.67
N ALA A 57 -5.99 3.89 -0.46
CA ALA A 57 -5.92 5.28 -0.93
C ALA A 57 -6.63 6.25 0.04
N ASN A 58 -7.81 5.88 0.53
CA ASN A 58 -8.54 6.66 1.53
C ASN A 58 -7.75 6.73 2.85
N ALA A 59 -7.17 5.61 3.30
CA ALA A 59 -6.33 5.61 4.49
C ALA A 59 -5.09 6.51 4.35
N VAL A 60 -4.43 6.48 3.17
CA VAL A 60 -3.28 7.33 2.85
C VAL A 60 -3.64 8.81 2.83
N ILE A 61 -4.78 9.17 2.24
CA ILE A 61 -5.23 10.57 2.16
C ILE A 61 -5.65 11.09 3.54
N ASP A 62 -6.34 10.27 4.35
CA ASP A 62 -6.96 10.75 5.58
C ASP A 62 -6.02 10.72 6.79
N LYS A 63 -5.10 9.75 6.87
CA LYS A 63 -4.46 9.40 8.16
C LYS A 63 -2.98 9.02 8.08
N LEU A 64 -2.47 8.52 6.95
CA LEU A 64 -1.12 7.99 6.88
C LEU A 64 -0.15 9.04 6.33
N ARG A 65 0.80 9.49 7.15
CA ARG A 65 1.96 10.26 6.67
C ARG A 65 2.96 9.31 6.04
N VAL A 66 2.79 9.05 4.75
CA VAL A 66 3.75 8.29 3.95
C VAL A 66 4.51 9.22 3.00
N PRO A 67 5.78 8.90 2.65
CA PRO A 67 6.51 9.62 1.61
C PRO A 67 5.68 9.73 0.34
N ARG A 68 5.70 10.92 -0.29
CA ARG A 68 4.82 11.26 -1.41
C ARG A 68 4.93 10.27 -2.57
N ASP A 69 6.15 9.93 -2.96
CA ASP A 69 6.46 8.98 -4.03
C ASP A 69 5.90 7.58 -3.76
N LEU A 70 5.97 7.13 -2.50
CA LEU A 70 5.38 5.87 -2.07
C LEU A 70 3.85 5.96 -2.02
N GLY A 71 3.30 7.06 -1.52
CA GLY A 71 1.86 7.33 -1.52
C GLY A 71 1.27 7.26 -2.92
N GLU A 72 1.92 7.88 -3.90
CA GLU A 72 1.50 7.84 -5.31
C GLU A 72 1.50 6.40 -5.87
N LYS A 73 2.52 5.59 -5.55
CA LYS A 73 2.58 4.17 -5.96
C LYS A 73 1.47 3.34 -5.31
N ILE A 74 1.19 3.57 -4.03
CA ILE A 74 0.11 2.89 -3.28
C ILE A 74 -1.26 3.26 -3.87
N ILE A 75 -1.52 4.54 -4.14
CA ILE A 75 -2.76 5.02 -4.76
C ILE A 75 -2.91 4.46 -6.19
N SER A 76 -1.81 4.41 -6.95
CA SER A 76 -1.83 3.86 -8.31
C SER A 76 -2.12 2.35 -8.30
N PHE A 77 -1.53 1.60 -7.37
CA PHE A 77 -1.89 0.19 -7.16
C PHE A 77 -3.40 0.07 -6.93
N ASP A 78 -3.92 0.78 -5.94
CA ASP A 78 -5.32 0.72 -5.52
C ASP A 78 -6.32 1.08 -6.64
N LYS A 79 -6.02 2.11 -7.45
CA LYS A 79 -6.86 2.51 -8.59
C LYS A 79 -6.88 1.47 -9.71
N ASN A 80 -5.77 0.74 -9.90
CA ASN A 80 -5.55 -0.17 -11.02
C ASN A 80 -5.78 -1.66 -10.67
N ILE A 81 -6.47 -1.96 -9.57
CA ILE A 81 -6.76 -3.35 -9.16
C ILE A 81 -7.97 -3.98 -9.87
N SER A 82 -8.56 -3.30 -10.86
CA SER A 82 -9.76 -3.79 -11.57
C SER A 82 -9.43 -4.90 -12.61
#